data_AF-A0A7X8ZX14-F1
#
_entry.id   AF-A0A7X8ZX14-F1
#
_cell.length_a   1.000
_cell.length_b   1.000
_cell.length_c   1.000
_cell.angle_alpha   90.00
_cell.angle_beta   90.00
_cell.angle_gamma   90.00
#
_symmetry.space_group_name_H-M   'P 1'
#
loop_
_entity.id
_entity.type
_entity.pdbx_description
1 polymer ?
#
loop_
_entity_poly.entity_id
_entity_poly.type
_entity_poly.pdbx_seq_one_letter_code
_entity_poly.pdbx_strand_id
1 'polypeptide(L)' 'DKQLVIELFEKNGGRNQTFIVTNSDLLSAKVINELKVK' A
#
# COMPACT_ATOMS: atom_id res chain seq x y z
N ASP A 1 -13.32 13.75 5.22
CA ASP A 1 -12.95 12.35 4.92
C ASP A 1 -11.58 11.99 5.45
N LYS A 2 -11.38 10.71 5.80
CA LYS A 2 -10.11 10.18 6.32
C LYS A 2 -9.47 9.28 5.27
N GLN A 3 -8.14 9.24 5.24
CA GLN A 3 -7.36 8.39 4.34
C GLN A 3 -6.23 7.74 5.13
N LEU A 4 -5.90 6.50 4.78
CA LEU A 4 -4.71 5.83 5.28
C LEU A 4 -3.57 6.07 4.29
N VAL A 5 -2.55 6.79 4.73
CA VAL A 5 -1.33 7.03 3.95
C VAL A 5 -0.27 6.03 4.41
N ILE A 6 0.21 5.21 3.49
CA ILE A 6 1.27 4.22 3.73
C ILE A 6 2.51 4.68 2.99
N GLU A 7 3.62 4.82 3.71
CA GLU A 7 4.90 5.19 3.12
C GLU A 7 5.90 4.03 3.29
N LEU A 8 6.54 3.63 2.18
CA LEU A 8 7.60 2.65 2.15
C LEU A 8 8.91 3.35 1.75
N PHE A 9 9.95 3.12 2.53
CA PHE A 9 11.28 3.64 2.28
C PHE A 9 12.33 2.53 2.41
N GLU A 10 13.33 2.57 1.56
CA GLU A 10 14.49 1.69 1.66
C GLU A 10 15.37 2.11 2.83
N LYS A 11 15.67 1.18 3.73
CA LYS A 11 16.42 1.42 4.98
C LYS A 11 17.77 2.12 4.76
N ASN A 12 18.44 1.85 3.64
CA ASN A 12 19.76 2.38 3.34
C ASN A 12 19.72 3.68 2.50
N GLY A 13 18.54 4.29 2.36
CA GLY A 13 18.32 5.38 1.42
C GLY A 13 18.22 4.87 -0.02
N GLY A 14 17.42 5.55 -0.83
CA GLY A 14 17.10 5.12 -2.17
C GLY A 14 15.66 5.47 -2.52
N ARG A 15 14.87 4.44 -2.86
CA ARG A 15 13.48 4.64 -3.29
C ARG A 15 12.52 4.84 -2.12
N ASN A 16 11.72 5.90 -2.21
CA ASN A 16 10.56 6.12 -1.35
C ASN A 16 9.28 6.05 -2.20
N GLN A 17 8.24 5.42 -1.67
CA GLN A 17 6.93 5.32 -2.31
C GLN A 17 5.83 5.58 -1.30
N THR A 18 4.79 6.28 -1.74
CA THR A 18 3.62 6.57 -0.93
C THR A 18 2.38 6.00 -1.60
N PHE A 19 1.55 5.31 -0.82
CA PHE A 19 0.27 4.77 -1.23
C PHE A 19 -0.83 5.45 -0.42
N ILE A 20 -1.91 5.84 -1.08
CA ILE A 20 -3.11 6.38 -0.43
C ILE A 20 -4.18 5.31 -0.50
N VAL A 21 -4.71 4.92 0.65
CA VAL A 21 -5.79 3.94 0.78
C VAL A 21 -7.03 4.66 1.30
N THR A 22 -8.11 4.55 0.53
CA THR A 22 -9.43 5.08 0.89
C THR A 22 -10.30 3.99 1.54
N ASN A 23 -11.42 4.40 2.15
CA ASN A 23 -12.39 3.44 2.68
C ASN A 23 -12.97 2.53 1.59
N SER A 24 -13.13 3.02 0.36
CA SER A 24 -13.64 2.21 -0.76
C SER A 24 -12.68 1.08 -1.12
N ASP A 25 -11.37 1.33 -1.02
CA ASP A 25 -10.34 0.33 -1.27
C ASP A 25 -10.39 -0.79 -0.23
N LEU A 26 -10.61 -0.44 1.05
CA LEU A 26 -10.76 -1.41 2.14
C LEU A 26 -12.01 -2.29 1.97
N LEU A 27 -13.14 -1.69 1.55
CA LEU A 27 -14.37 -2.44 1.28
C LEU A 27 -14.23 -3.38 0.07
N SER A 28 -13.38 -3.02 -0.89
CA SER A 28 -13.18 -3.79 -2.12
C SER A 28 -12.04 -4.79 -2.04
N ALA A 29 -11.23 -4.75 -0.97
CA ALA A 29 -10.06 -5.59 -0.79
C ALA A 29 -10.43 -7.09 -0.72
N LYS A 30 -9.57 -7.94 -1.30
CA LYS A 30 -9.70 -9.40 -1.26
C LYS A 30 -8.42 -10.02 -0.72
N VAL A 31 -8.57 -11.17 -0.06
CA VAL A 31 -7.43 -11.97 0.37
C VAL A 31 -6.66 -12.44 -0.85
N ILE A 32 -5.37 -12.11 -0.89
CA ILE A 32 -4.43 -12.70 -1.84
C ILE A 32 -3.67 -13.81 -1.12
N ASN A 33 -3.70 -15.01 -1.67
CA ASN A 33 -3.00 -16.16 -1.08
C ASN A 33 -1.50 -16.13 -1.39
N GLU A 34 -1.13 -15.52 -2.51
CA GLU A 34 0.25 -15.43 -2.98
C GLU A 34 0.52 -14.03 -3.52
N LEU A 35 1.67 -13.48 -3.15
CA LEU A 35 2.20 -12.27 -3.76
C LEU A 35 2.84 -12.65 -5.09
N LYS A 36 2.20 -12.31 -6.21
CA LYS A 36 2.82 -12.46 -7.54
C LYS A 36 3.69 -11.25 -7.84
N VAL A 37 5.00 -11.47 -7.92
CA VAL A 37 5.99 -10.49 -8.38
C VAL A 37 6.43 -10.90 -9.78
N LYS A 38 6.45 -9.96 -10.72
CA LYS A 38 6.83 -10.18 -12.13
C LYS A 38 8.28 -9.78 -12.36
#